data_AF-A0A6G6WYD9-F1
#
_entry.id   AF-A0A6G6WYD9-F1
#
_cell.length_a   1.000
_cell.length_b   1.000
_cell.length_c   1.000
_cell.angle_alpha   90.00
_cell.angle_beta   90.00
_cell.angle_gamma   90.00
#
_symmetry.space_group_name_H-M   'P 1'
#
loop_
_entity.id
_entity.type
_entity.pdbx_description
1 polymer ?
#
loop_
_entity_poly.entity_id
_entity_poly.type
_entity_poly.pdbx_seq_one_letter_code
_entity_poly.pdbx_strand_id
1 'polypeptide(L)'
;MRNAARRNELCNYSLTVEISGSAGVPAGSESGDALVPGTGFNATGEIPCARVSGQPMTNCKFGVVRQGEGTAQVTVFWPDGGNRVAFFEKGALVNADISQADGDAKLTSERQGDLTIARIGDQRFEIPDVVVYGD
;
A
#
# COMPACT_ATOMS: atom_id res chain seq x y z
N MET A 1 -0.85 22.95 32.48
CA MET A 1 -1.67 23.80 31.58
C MET A 1 -2.90 24.43 32.25
N ARG A 2 -3.66 23.73 33.12
CA ARG A 2 -4.92 24.27 33.68
C ARG A 2 -4.79 25.47 34.64
N ASN A 3 -3.67 25.63 35.34
CA ASN A 3 -3.50 26.68 36.37
C ASN A 3 -3.07 28.05 35.80
N ALA A 4 -2.35 28.07 34.66
CA ALA A 4 -1.87 29.30 34.01
C ALA A 4 -2.98 30.07 33.26
N ALA A 5 -3.93 29.33 32.67
CA ALA A 5 -5.07 29.93 31.96
C ALA A 5 -5.99 30.77 32.88
N ARG A 6 -6.16 30.38 34.16
CA ARG A 6 -6.98 31.16 35.12
C ARG A 6 -6.31 32.45 35.57
N ARG A 7 -4.99 32.55 35.46
CA ARG A 7 -4.21 33.72 35.91
C ARG A 7 -3.92 34.71 34.80
N ASN A 8 -4.52 34.53 33.61
CA ASN A 8 -4.36 35.38 32.44
C ASN A 8 -2.88 35.60 32.06
N GLU A 9 -2.03 34.58 32.31
CA GLU A 9 -0.61 34.58 32.00
C GLU A 9 -0.42 34.39 30.48
N LEU A 10 0.33 35.28 29.83
CA LEU A 10 0.64 35.20 28.40
C LEU A 10 1.94 34.39 28.21
N CYS A 11 1.87 33.31 27.43
CA CYS A 11 3.06 32.59 26.97
C CYS A 11 3.47 33.12 25.60
N ASN A 12 4.52 33.95 25.58
CA ASN A 12 5.20 34.28 24.33
C ASN A 12 5.88 33.01 23.80
N TYR A 13 5.39 32.48 22.69
CA TYR A 13 5.97 31.32 22.03
C TYR A 13 6.54 31.74 20.68
N SER A 14 7.68 31.13 20.33
CA SER A 14 8.20 31.11 18.97
C SER A 14 8.23 29.65 18.54
N LEU A 15 7.55 29.34 17.46
CA LEU A 15 7.58 28.02 16.84
C LEU A 15 8.20 28.17 15.45
N THR A 16 9.41 27.63 15.30
CA THR A 16 10.04 27.48 13.99
C THR A 16 9.80 26.06 13.51
N VAL A 17 9.07 25.92 12.40
CA VAL A 17 8.83 24.63 11.75
C VAL A 17 9.57 24.65 10.42
N GLU A 18 10.49 23.71 10.22
CA GLU A 18 11.12 23.47 8.93
C GLU A 18 10.65 22.12 8.39
N ILE A 19 10.11 22.12 7.17
CA ILE A 19 9.78 20.91 6.42
C ILE A 19 10.59 20.99 5.13
N SER A 20 11.71 20.27 5.06
CA SER A 20 12.52 20.17 3.84
C SER A 20 12.06 18.99 3.01
N GLY A 21 11.10 19.23 2.10
CA GLY A 21 10.82 18.33 0.98
C GLY A 21 11.59 18.80 -0.25
N SER A 22 12.54 18.00 -0.75
CA SER A 22 13.12 18.25 -2.07
C SER A 22 12.04 17.97 -3.11
N ALA A 23 11.46 19.05 -3.66
CA ALA A 23 10.53 18.97 -4.77
C ALA A 23 11.26 18.44 -6.01
N GLY A 24 11.20 17.12 -6.22
CA GLY A 24 11.26 16.58 -7.57
C GLY A 24 10.07 17.16 -8.34
N VAL A 25 10.37 17.90 -9.41
CA VAL A 25 9.42 18.47 -10.37
C VAL A 25 8.15 17.63 -10.53
N PRO A 26 6.94 18.16 -10.23
CA PRO A 26 5.71 17.50 -10.64
C PRO A 26 5.55 17.76 -12.14
N ALA A 27 5.92 16.78 -12.96
CA ALA A 27 5.40 16.72 -14.32
C ALA A 27 3.96 16.18 -14.23
N GLY A 28 3.00 17.10 -14.23
CA GLY A 28 1.58 16.79 -14.43
C GLY A 28 0.74 16.92 -13.17
N SER A 29 0.12 18.09 -13.00
CA SER A 29 -1.18 18.17 -12.34
C SER A 29 -2.24 17.58 -13.28
N GLU A 30 -2.33 16.25 -13.32
CA GLU A 30 -3.64 15.61 -13.44
C GLU A 30 -4.05 15.21 -12.03
N SER A 31 -5.34 15.12 -11.75
CA SER A 31 -5.90 14.74 -10.45
C SER A 31 -5.53 13.28 -10.09
N GLY A 32 -4.25 13.00 -9.84
CA GLY A 32 -3.68 11.71 -9.53
C GLY A 32 -3.17 11.67 -8.10
N ASP A 33 -3.30 10.50 -7.49
CA ASP A 33 -2.85 10.21 -6.13
C ASP A 33 -1.35 10.52 -5.97
N ALA A 34 -0.96 11.08 -4.81
CA ALA A 34 0.42 11.52 -4.57
C ALA A 34 1.37 10.31 -4.53
N LEU A 35 2.64 10.51 -4.87
CA LEU A 35 3.67 9.48 -4.75
C LEU A 35 4.41 9.58 -3.42
N VAL A 36 4.77 8.44 -2.83
CA VAL A 36 5.68 8.35 -1.69
C VAL A 36 7.08 8.79 -2.15
N PRO A 37 7.69 9.82 -1.53
CA PRO A 37 8.99 10.34 -1.93
C PRO A 37 10.07 9.27 -2.04
N GLY A 38 10.84 9.29 -3.14
CA GLY A 38 11.90 8.32 -3.39
C GLY A 38 11.42 6.95 -3.89
N THR A 39 10.13 6.79 -4.19
CA THR A 39 9.56 5.57 -4.77
C THR A 39 8.71 5.89 -6.01
N GLY A 40 8.27 4.85 -6.71
CA GLY A 40 7.27 4.95 -7.77
C GLY A 40 5.85 4.56 -7.30
N PHE A 41 5.59 4.53 -5.99
CA PHE A 41 4.33 4.06 -5.42
C PHE A 41 3.51 5.22 -4.86
N ASN A 42 2.18 5.11 -4.95
CA ASN A 42 1.26 6.04 -4.30
C ASN A 42 1.19 5.83 -2.79
N ALA A 43 1.24 4.56 -2.35
CA ALA A 43 1.35 4.20 -0.95
C ALA A 43 2.27 2.99 -0.78
N THR A 44 2.89 2.90 0.40
CA THR A 44 3.67 1.73 0.83
C THR A 44 3.25 1.35 2.24
N GLY A 45 3.48 0.10 2.61
CA GLY A 45 3.13 -0.40 3.93
C GLY A 45 3.40 -1.88 4.05
N GLU A 46 2.69 -2.53 4.96
CA GLU A 46 2.76 -3.98 5.16
C GLU A 46 1.37 -4.60 5.06
N ILE A 47 1.31 -5.81 4.51
CA ILE A 47 0.11 -6.65 4.47
C ILE A 47 0.44 -8.08 4.93
N PRO A 48 -0.54 -8.81 5.49
CA PRO A 48 -0.36 -10.23 5.75
C PRO A 48 -0.15 -11.02 4.46
N CYS A 49 0.87 -11.88 4.44
CA CYS A 49 1.20 -12.74 3.31
C CYS A 49 1.77 -14.09 3.77
N ALA A 50 1.69 -15.09 2.90
CA ALA A 50 2.42 -16.35 3.00
C ALA A 50 2.92 -16.75 1.61
N ARG A 51 4.18 -17.21 1.52
CA ARG A 51 4.79 -17.56 0.23
C ARG A 51 4.50 -19.01 -0.18
N VAL A 52 4.33 -19.88 0.81
CA VAL A 52 4.04 -21.31 0.62
C VAL A 52 2.84 -21.75 1.45
N SER A 53 2.14 -22.78 0.98
CA SER A 53 0.98 -23.33 1.66
C SER A 53 1.35 -23.88 3.04
N GLY A 54 0.53 -23.56 4.06
CA GLY A 54 0.74 -23.98 5.45
C GLY A 54 1.76 -23.14 6.23
N GLN A 55 2.46 -22.19 5.60
CA GLN A 55 3.27 -21.21 6.32
C GLN A 55 2.38 -20.30 7.18
N PRO A 56 2.77 -19.97 8.42
CA PRO A 56 2.15 -18.88 9.17
C PRO A 56 2.20 -17.58 8.36
N MET A 57 1.12 -16.80 8.41
CA MET A 57 1.11 -15.47 7.78
C MET A 57 2.19 -14.60 8.44
N THR A 58 2.94 -13.87 7.61
CA THR A 58 3.92 -12.87 8.01
C THR A 58 3.54 -11.52 7.41
N ASN A 59 4.28 -10.47 7.74
CA ASN A 59 4.12 -9.16 7.12
C ASN A 59 5.03 -9.05 5.90
N CYS A 60 4.43 -8.90 4.72
CA CYS A 60 5.14 -8.50 3.50
C CYS A 60 5.03 -7.01 3.30
N LYS A 61 6.13 -6.38 2.87
CA LYS A 61 6.06 -4.99 2.39
C LYS A 61 5.26 -4.93 1.11
N PHE A 62 4.50 -3.87 0.90
CA PHE A 62 3.88 -3.60 -0.39
C PHE A 62 4.18 -2.17 -0.86
N GLY A 63 4.05 -1.99 -2.16
CA GLY A 63 3.85 -0.69 -2.80
C GLY A 63 2.69 -0.79 -3.77
N VAL A 64 1.87 0.26 -3.87
CA VAL A 64 0.72 0.31 -4.79
C VAL A 64 0.84 1.47 -5.76
N VAL A 65 0.52 1.22 -7.03
CA VAL A 65 0.29 2.25 -8.04
C VAL A 65 -1.19 2.27 -8.39
N ARG A 66 -1.90 3.34 -8.06
CA ARG A 66 -3.33 3.52 -8.30
C ARG A 66 -3.54 4.33 -9.57
N GLN A 67 -4.53 3.91 -10.36
CA GLN A 67 -4.94 4.58 -11.60
C GLN A 67 -6.37 5.17 -11.50
N GLY A 68 -6.97 5.09 -10.31
CA GLY A 68 -8.34 5.56 -10.04
C GLY A 68 -9.40 4.47 -10.22
N GLU A 69 -10.60 4.73 -9.69
CA GLU A 69 -11.78 3.85 -9.81
C GLU A 69 -11.55 2.38 -9.38
N GLY A 70 -10.63 2.14 -8.43
CA GLY A 70 -10.27 0.79 -7.98
C GLY A 70 -9.37 0.01 -8.95
N THR A 71 -8.79 0.68 -9.94
CA THR A 71 -7.72 0.14 -10.79
C THR A 71 -6.38 0.40 -10.13
N ALA A 72 -5.64 -0.67 -9.82
CA ALA A 72 -4.36 -0.55 -9.13
C ALA A 72 -3.42 -1.73 -9.42
N GLN A 73 -2.11 -1.48 -9.30
CA GLN A 73 -1.07 -2.49 -9.30
C GLN A 73 -0.48 -2.57 -7.90
N VAL A 74 -0.70 -3.69 -7.21
CA VAL A 74 -0.17 -3.93 -5.86
C VAL A 74 1.05 -4.84 -5.97
N THR A 75 2.22 -4.28 -5.73
CA THR A 75 3.48 -5.01 -5.68
C THR A 75 3.76 -5.44 -4.24
N VAL A 76 3.81 -6.74 -3.99
CA VAL A 76 4.13 -7.34 -2.69
C VAL A 76 5.55 -7.86 -2.71
N PHE A 77 6.37 -7.42 -1.76
CA PHE A 77 7.79 -7.78 -1.64
C PHE A 77 7.97 -8.80 -0.52
N TRP A 78 8.64 -9.90 -0.85
CA TRP A 78 8.92 -10.95 0.12
C TRP A 78 10.09 -10.57 1.04
N PRO A 79 10.07 -10.96 2.32
CA PRO A 79 11.19 -10.72 3.23
C PRO A 79 12.51 -11.38 2.79
N ASP A 80 12.43 -12.52 2.11
CA ASP A 80 13.54 -13.28 1.55
C ASP A 80 13.92 -12.84 0.12
N GLY A 81 13.23 -11.85 -0.42
CA GLY A 81 13.52 -11.25 -1.72
C GLY A 81 12.62 -11.73 -2.86
N GLY A 82 12.64 -10.93 -3.93
CA GLY A 82 11.67 -11.02 -5.03
C GLY A 82 10.35 -10.35 -4.67
N ASN A 83 9.42 -10.37 -5.60
CA ASN A 83 8.10 -9.76 -5.44
C ASN A 83 7.02 -10.52 -6.23
N ARG A 84 5.78 -10.06 -6.06
CA ARG A 84 4.62 -10.43 -6.87
C ARG A 84 3.82 -9.17 -7.15
N VAL A 85 3.30 -9.01 -8.35
CA VAL A 85 2.39 -7.92 -8.73
C VAL A 85 0.99 -8.48 -8.91
N ALA A 86 0.04 -7.92 -8.16
CA ALA A 86 -1.39 -8.19 -8.26
C ALA A 86 -2.09 -7.02 -8.95
N PHE A 87 -2.86 -7.30 -10.01
CA PHE A 87 -3.55 -6.31 -10.82
C PHE A 87 -5.03 -6.27 -10.44
N PHE A 88 -5.49 -5.08 -10.07
CA PHE A 88 -6.88 -4.81 -9.73
C PHE A 88 -7.53 -3.94 -10.81
N GLU A 89 -8.79 -4.23 -11.11
CA GLU A 89 -9.68 -3.39 -11.91
C GLU A 89 -11.03 -3.28 -11.20
N LYS A 90 -11.54 -2.06 -11.04
CA LYS A 90 -12.81 -1.80 -10.34
C LYS A 90 -12.89 -2.45 -8.95
N GLY A 91 -11.75 -2.54 -8.25
CA GLY A 91 -11.62 -3.17 -6.93
C GLY A 91 -11.50 -4.69 -6.93
N ALA A 92 -11.66 -5.35 -8.08
CA ALA A 92 -11.54 -6.80 -8.19
C ALA A 92 -10.12 -7.17 -8.60
N LEU A 93 -9.56 -8.22 -7.97
CA LEU A 93 -8.32 -8.83 -8.43
C LEU A 93 -8.58 -9.56 -9.76
N VAL A 94 -8.01 -9.03 -10.85
CA VAL A 94 -8.23 -9.56 -12.20
C VAL A 94 -7.06 -10.35 -12.75
N ASN A 95 -5.83 -10.04 -12.32
CA ASN A 95 -4.64 -10.73 -12.80
C ASN A 95 -3.49 -10.67 -11.80
N ALA A 96 -2.43 -11.43 -12.05
CA ALA A 96 -1.14 -11.30 -11.39
C ALA A 96 0.00 -11.57 -12.39
N ASP A 97 1.23 -11.16 -12.08
CA ASP A 97 2.43 -11.44 -12.90
C ASP A 97 2.89 -12.90 -12.76
N ILE A 98 2.02 -13.83 -13.15
CA ILE A 98 2.31 -15.25 -13.22
C ILE A 98 3.22 -15.52 -14.43
N SER A 99 4.34 -16.18 -14.20
CA SER A 99 5.37 -16.48 -15.20
C SER A 99 5.49 -17.99 -15.43
N GLN A 100 6.29 -18.41 -16.41
CA GLN A 100 6.59 -19.84 -16.60
C GLN A 100 7.27 -20.48 -15.38
N ALA A 101 7.98 -19.70 -14.55
CA ALA A 101 8.60 -20.21 -13.33
C ALA A 101 7.56 -20.59 -12.26
N ASP A 102 6.32 -20.11 -12.40
CA ASP A 102 5.21 -20.42 -11.50
C ASP A 102 4.45 -21.70 -11.90
N GLY A 103 4.80 -22.33 -13.03
CA GLY A 103 4.16 -23.55 -13.52
C GLY A 103 2.65 -23.40 -13.69
N ASP A 104 1.88 -24.33 -13.14
CA ASP A 104 0.41 -24.36 -13.21
C ASP A 104 -0.27 -23.51 -12.11
N ALA A 105 0.41 -22.47 -11.61
CA ALA A 105 -0.13 -21.59 -10.57
C ALA A 105 -1.47 -20.98 -11.02
N LYS A 106 -2.49 -21.16 -10.17
CA LYS A 106 -3.82 -20.59 -10.39
C LYS A 106 -3.98 -19.32 -9.58
N LEU A 107 -4.58 -18.30 -10.20
CA LEU A 107 -5.07 -17.12 -9.52
C LEU A 107 -6.49 -17.39 -9.02
N THR A 108 -6.71 -17.23 -7.72
CA THR A 108 -8.05 -17.21 -7.12
C THR A 108 -8.13 -16.07 -6.10
N SER A 109 -9.32 -15.54 -5.90
CA SER A 109 -9.57 -14.51 -4.88
C SER A 109 -10.88 -14.76 -4.17
N GLU A 110 -10.91 -14.41 -2.90
CA GLU A 110 -12.10 -14.40 -2.06
C GLU A 110 -12.24 -13.03 -1.41
N ARG A 111 -13.47 -12.56 -1.29
CA ARG A 111 -13.80 -11.28 -0.67
C ARG A 111 -14.35 -11.51 0.73
N GLN A 112 -13.74 -10.88 1.74
CA GLN A 112 -14.20 -10.91 3.13
C GLN A 112 -14.31 -9.47 3.65
N GLY A 113 -15.50 -8.87 3.53
CA GLY A 113 -15.69 -7.46 3.88
C GLY A 113 -14.88 -6.53 2.98
N ASP A 114 -14.01 -5.72 3.58
CA ASP A 114 -13.06 -4.82 2.93
C ASP A 114 -11.71 -5.49 2.60
N LEU A 115 -11.58 -6.80 2.83
CA LEU A 115 -10.38 -7.57 2.57
C LEU A 115 -10.50 -8.45 1.33
N THR A 116 -9.52 -8.38 0.44
CA THR A 116 -9.33 -9.34 -0.66
C THR A 116 -8.29 -10.37 -0.27
N ILE A 117 -8.70 -11.63 -0.14
CA ILE A 117 -7.80 -12.76 0.06
C ILE A 117 -7.40 -13.31 -1.31
N ALA A 118 -6.21 -12.95 -1.76
CA ALA A 118 -5.65 -13.41 -3.03
C ALA A 118 -4.83 -14.68 -2.84
N ARG A 119 -4.97 -15.63 -3.75
CA ARG A 119 -4.11 -16.82 -3.83
C ARG A 119 -3.53 -16.98 -5.23
N ILE A 120 -2.22 -17.17 -5.30
CA ILE A 120 -1.47 -17.35 -6.55
C ILE A 120 -0.62 -18.61 -6.38
N GLY A 121 -1.11 -19.74 -6.88
CA GLY A 121 -0.54 -21.04 -6.53
C GLY A 121 -0.57 -21.25 -5.02
N ASP A 122 0.59 -21.45 -4.41
CA ASP A 122 0.75 -21.63 -2.96
C ASP A 122 0.83 -20.33 -2.15
N GLN A 123 0.93 -19.18 -2.84
CA GLN A 123 1.03 -17.88 -2.20
C GLN A 123 -0.34 -17.40 -1.74
N ARG A 124 -0.38 -16.71 -0.60
CA ARG A 124 -1.58 -16.05 -0.07
C ARG A 124 -1.26 -14.62 0.31
N PHE A 125 -2.16 -13.70 -0.01
CA PHE A 125 -2.07 -12.28 0.37
C PHE A 125 -3.41 -11.81 0.88
N GLU A 126 -3.39 -10.93 1.88
CA GLU A 126 -4.56 -10.28 2.41
C GLU A 126 -4.44 -8.78 2.11
N ILE A 127 -5.18 -8.33 1.09
CA ILE A 127 -5.06 -6.98 0.53
C ILE A 127 -6.32 -6.18 0.92
N PRO A 128 -6.20 -5.23 1.86
CA PRO A 128 -7.32 -4.36 2.25
C PRO A 128 -7.69 -3.39 1.12
N ASP A 129 -8.95 -2.97 1.09
CA ASP A 129 -9.46 -2.01 0.11
C ASP A 129 -8.72 -0.69 0.11
N VAL A 130 -8.32 -0.19 1.28
CA VAL A 130 -7.57 1.05 1.40
C VAL A 130 -6.25 0.99 0.62
N VAL A 131 -5.68 -0.20 0.41
CA VAL A 131 -4.51 -0.35 -0.47
C VAL A 131 -4.90 -0.03 -1.91
N VAL A 132 -6.04 -0.53 -2.39
CA VAL A 132 -6.49 -0.38 -3.78
C VAL A 132 -7.10 1.01 -4.04
N TYR A 133 -7.88 1.55 -3.11
CA TYR A 133 -8.68 2.77 -3.29
C TYR A 133 -8.04 4.03 -2.71
N GLY A 134 -7.21 3.91 -1.67
CA GLY A 134 -6.84 5.06 -0.84
C GLY A 134 -7.80 5.26 0.34
N ASP A 135 -7.49 6.24 1.19
CA ASP A 135 -8.27 6.66 2.35
C ASP A 135 -9.28 7.79 2.05
#